data_AF-A0A522LTW9-F1
#
_entry.id   AF-A0A522LTW9-F1
#
_cell.length_a   1.000
_cell.length_b   1.000
_cell.length_c   1.000
_cell.angle_alpha   90.00
_cell.angle_beta   90.00
_cell.angle_gamma   90.00
#
_symmetry.space_group_name_H-M   'P 1'
#
loop_
_entity.id
_entity.type
_entity.pdbx_description
1 polymer ?
#
loop_
_entity_poly.entity_id
_entity_poly.type
_entity_poly.pdbx_seq_one_letter_code
_entity_poly.pdbx_strand_id
1 'polypeptide(L)'
;MDAVYQFPFAIDWRFAATIGIPATVIIAGWFFVHWLNARRDLMLRKREARLKALEAAYMRVATSSNRPFTDKSMDDLETFVSELQLYGTPRQIQLMTEIVEGFKKPNNTVSYDAILADLRDTIRKELNLEPVSGAVWWLRFNRDKNEGAASKSPSSDTPSG
;
A
#
# COMPACT_ATOMS: atom_id res chain seq x y z
N MET A 1 37.75 -19.05 69.49
CA MET A 1 36.58 -18.17 69.31
C MET A 1 36.16 -18.41 67.87
N ASP A 2 35.35 -19.43 67.64
CA ASP A 2 35.12 -19.96 66.29
C ASP A 2 33.62 -20.13 66.08
N ALA A 3 32.95 -19.00 65.83
CA ALA A 3 31.60 -19.00 65.31
C ALA A 3 31.68 -19.26 63.79
N VAL A 4 31.82 -20.53 63.42
CA VAL A 4 31.70 -20.98 62.04
C VAL A 4 30.24 -20.86 61.65
N TYR A 5 29.94 -19.92 60.75
CA TYR A 5 28.65 -19.76 60.09
C TYR A 5 28.26 -21.07 59.38
N GLN A 6 27.44 -21.89 60.02
CA GLN A 6 26.68 -22.91 59.33
C GLN A 6 25.42 -22.26 58.79
N PHE A 7 25.45 -21.88 57.51
CA PHE A 7 24.22 -21.63 56.75
C PHE A 7 23.70 -22.98 56.26
N PRO A 8 22.59 -23.52 56.81
CA PRO A 8 21.98 -24.71 56.23
C PRO A 8 21.14 -24.28 55.02
N PHE A 9 21.76 -24.08 53.86
CA PHE A 9 21.03 -24.13 52.59
C PHE A 9 20.75 -25.59 52.23
N ALA A 10 20.02 -26.30 53.09
CA ALA A 10 19.33 -27.51 52.70
C ALA A 10 18.11 -27.05 51.89
N ILE A 11 18.30 -26.87 50.58
CA ILE A 11 17.17 -26.61 49.68
C ILE A 11 16.31 -27.87 49.68
N ASP A 12 15.23 -27.81 50.44
CA ASP A 12 14.22 -28.85 50.47
C ASP A 12 13.69 -29.04 49.05
N TRP A 13 13.96 -30.20 48.45
CA TRP A 13 13.62 -30.56 47.07
C TRP A 13 12.15 -30.29 46.73
N ARG A 14 11.29 -30.35 47.76
CA ARG A 14 9.87 -30.02 47.67
C ARG A 14 9.67 -28.55 47.29
N PHE A 15 10.36 -27.59 47.92
CA PHE A 15 10.24 -26.16 47.56
C PHE A 15 10.82 -25.86 46.18
N ALA A 16 11.92 -26.53 45.81
CA ALA A 16 12.48 -26.41 44.46
C ALA A 16 11.49 -26.88 43.39
N ALA A 17 10.77 -27.98 43.62
CA ALA A 17 9.73 -28.46 42.72
C ALA A 17 8.50 -27.52 42.68
N THR A 18 8.02 -27.06 43.84
CA THR A 18 6.81 -26.21 43.92
C THR A 18 6.98 -24.85 43.24
N ILE A 19 8.19 -24.27 43.24
CA ILE A 19 8.46 -22.98 42.60
C ILE A 19 9.02 -23.15 41.19
N GLY A 20 9.81 -24.20 40.95
CA GLY A 20 10.44 -24.45 39.65
C GLY A 20 9.42 -24.75 38.55
N ILE A 21 8.38 -25.53 38.85
CA ILE A 21 7.33 -25.86 37.88
C ILE A 21 6.58 -24.61 37.41
N PRO A 22 5.96 -23.78 38.27
CA PRO A 22 5.25 -22.59 37.82
C PRO A 22 6.18 -21.57 37.17
N ALA A 23 7.42 -21.41 37.65
CA ALA A 23 8.39 -20.53 37.01
C ALA A 23 8.68 -20.97 35.57
N THR A 24 8.87 -22.28 35.34
CA THR A 24 9.09 -22.83 34.00
C THR A 24 7.88 -22.62 33.09
N VAL A 25 6.67 -22.83 33.62
CA VAL A 25 5.42 -22.60 32.88
C VAL A 25 5.27 -21.11 32.51
N ILE A 26 5.60 -20.19 33.42
CA ILE A 26 5.57 -18.75 33.14
C ILE A 26 6.56 -18.38 32.04
N ILE A 27 7.81 -18.86 32.12
CA ILE A 27 8.84 -18.59 31.12
C ILE A 27 8.44 -19.14 29.75
N ALA A 28 7.95 -20.39 29.70
CA ALA A 28 7.49 -21.03 28.47
C ALA A 28 6.28 -20.31 27.87
N GLY A 29 5.31 -19.92 28.71
CA GLY A 29 4.13 -19.16 28.29
C GLY A 29 4.50 -17.79 27.72
N TRP A 30 5.36 -17.05 28.42
CA TRP A 30 5.85 -15.76 27.95
C TRP A 30 6.60 -15.87 26.62
N PHE A 31 7.47 -16.87 26.49
CA PHE A 31 8.20 -17.14 25.25
C PHE A 31 7.25 -17.42 24.08
N PHE A 32 6.25 -18.27 24.29
CA PHE A 32 5.27 -18.60 23.25
C PHE A 32 4.44 -17.38 22.82
N VAL A 33 3.98 -16.58 23.79
CA VAL A 33 3.26 -15.32 23.51
C VAL A 33 4.14 -14.35 22.74
N HIS A 34 5.40 -14.19 23.14
CA HIS A 34 6.30 -13.24 22.49
C HIS A 34 6.62 -13.66 21.06
N TRP A 35 6.83 -14.95 20.84
CA TRP A 35 7.04 -15.52 19.50
C TRP A 35 5.81 -15.34 18.60
N LEU A 36 4.61 -15.59 19.13
CA LEU A 36 3.37 -15.38 18.39
C LEU A 36 3.15 -13.90 18.05
N ASN A 37 3.42 -13.00 19.00
CA ASN A 37 3.33 -11.55 18.79
C ASN A 37 4.34 -11.08 17.73
N ALA A 38 5.59 -11.53 17.79
CA ALA A 38 6.61 -11.17 16.79
C ALA A 38 6.20 -11.61 15.37
N ARG A 39 5.62 -12.81 15.23
CA ARG A 39 5.10 -13.31 13.95
C ARG A 39 3.91 -12.48 13.46
N ARG A 40 2.96 -12.15 14.34
CA ARG A 40 1.81 -11.31 14.01
C ARG A 40 2.24 -9.91 13.58
N ASP A 41 3.17 -9.29 14.31
CA ASP A 41 3.67 -7.95 13.99
C ASP A 41 4.36 -7.90 12.63
N LEU A 42 5.16 -8.91 12.28
CA LEU A 42 5.78 -8.99 10.95
C LEU A 42 4.73 -9.14 9.84
N MET A 43 3.69 -9.95 10.05
CA MET A 43 2.60 -10.08 9.10
C MET A 43 1.79 -8.79 8.95
N LEU A 44 1.49 -8.12 10.06
CA LEU A 44 0.77 -6.83 10.06
C LEU A 44 1.58 -5.75 9.34
N ARG A 45 2.87 -5.60 9.65
CA ARG A 45 3.75 -4.62 8.99
C ARG A 45 3.85 -4.85 7.48
N LYS A 46 3.96 -6.12 7.05
CA LYS A 46 3.97 -6.47 5.62
C LYS A 46 2.65 -6.11 4.94
N ARG A 47 1.52 -6.41 5.60
CA ARG A 47 0.18 -6.09 5.11
C ARG A 47 -0.04 -4.58 4.99
N GLU A 48 0.37 -3.82 6.00
CA GLU A 48 0.28 -2.35 5.99
C GLU A 48 1.14 -1.71 4.90
N ALA A 49 2.39 -2.17 4.73
CA ALA A 49 3.28 -1.67 3.69
C ALA A 49 2.71 -1.94 2.29
N ARG A 50 2.18 -3.15 2.07
CA ARG A 50 1.51 -3.52 0.82
C ARG A 50 0.27 -2.67 0.56
N LEU A 51 -0.58 -2.47 1.57
CA LEU A 51 -1.81 -1.68 1.44
C LEU A 51 -1.49 -0.23 1.07
N LYS A 52 -0.53 0.40 1.75
CA LYS A 52 -0.10 1.78 1.45
C LYS A 52 0.45 1.92 0.04
N ALA A 53 1.26 0.96 -0.40
CA ALA A 53 1.76 0.96 -1.78
C ALA A 53 0.62 0.83 -2.79
N LEU A 54 -0.32 -0.08 -2.54
CA LEU A 54 -1.46 -0.32 -3.44
C LEU A 54 -2.43 0.87 -3.49
N GLU A 55 -2.65 1.55 -2.36
CA GLU A 55 -3.43 2.78 -2.28
C GLU A 55 -2.78 3.92 -3.05
N ALA A 56 -1.47 4.13 -2.88
CA ALA A 56 -0.72 5.14 -3.62
C ALA A 56 -0.76 4.88 -5.14
N ALA A 57 -0.57 3.62 -5.52
CA ALA A 57 -0.66 3.14 -6.89
C ALA A 57 -2.06 3.42 -7.49
N TYR A 58 -3.13 3.08 -6.77
CA TYR A 58 -4.51 3.37 -7.17
C TYR A 58 -4.75 4.87 -7.37
N MET A 59 -4.31 5.70 -6.42
CA MET A 59 -4.51 7.15 -6.50
C MET A 59 -3.77 7.78 -7.69
N ARG A 60 -2.56 7.32 -8.00
CA ARG A 60 -1.78 7.81 -9.16
C ARG A 60 -2.41 7.45 -10.50
N VAL A 61 -2.96 6.25 -10.63
CA VAL A 61 -3.67 5.87 -11.87
C VAL A 61 -4.98 6.62 -12.01
N ALA A 62 -5.73 6.76 -10.93
CA ALA A 62 -7.00 7.50 -10.94
C ALA A 62 -6.80 8.97 -11.34
N THR A 63 -5.70 9.61 -10.92
CA THR A 63 -5.39 11.00 -11.28
C THR A 63 -4.79 11.15 -12.67
N SER A 64 -3.90 10.25 -13.10
CA SER A 64 -3.26 10.28 -14.43
C SER A 64 -4.23 9.92 -15.55
N SER A 65 -5.09 8.92 -15.36
CA SER A 65 -6.12 8.53 -16.35
C SER A 65 -7.16 9.64 -16.60
N ASN A 66 -7.26 10.61 -15.69
CA ASN A 66 -8.22 11.72 -15.78
C ASN A 66 -7.64 12.98 -16.49
N ARG A 67 -6.34 13.01 -16.81
CA ARG A 67 -5.67 14.19 -17.40
C ARG A 67 -5.16 13.89 -18.81
N PRO A 68 -5.02 14.89 -19.70
CA PRO A 68 -4.39 14.68 -20.99
C PRO A 68 -2.97 14.12 -20.79
N PHE A 69 -2.56 13.18 -21.65
CA PHE A 69 -1.23 12.59 -21.64
C PHE A 69 -0.18 13.70 -21.73
N THR A 70 0.47 13.98 -20.61
CA THR A 70 1.67 14.82 -20.50
C THR A 70 2.83 13.91 -20.11
N ASP A 71 4.08 14.31 -20.33
CA ASP A 71 5.25 13.49 -19.97
C ASP A 71 5.20 13.03 -18.50
N LYS A 72 4.68 13.88 -17.60
CA LYS A 72 4.44 13.55 -16.20
C LYS A 72 3.44 12.40 -15.99
N SER A 73 2.40 12.32 -16.81
CA SER A 73 1.42 11.22 -16.74
C SER A 73 2.04 9.89 -17.20
N MET A 74 3.07 9.92 -18.06
CA MET A 74 3.80 8.74 -18.49
C MET A 74 4.71 8.24 -17.37
N ASP A 75 5.47 9.13 -16.71
CA ASP A 75 6.28 8.80 -15.54
C ASP A 75 5.44 8.21 -14.39
N ASP A 76 4.25 8.78 -14.15
CA ASP A 76 3.31 8.30 -13.13
C ASP A 76 2.81 6.87 -13.45
N LEU A 77 2.59 6.56 -14.74
CA LEU A 77 2.21 5.22 -15.20
C LEU A 77 3.36 4.23 -15.09
N GLU A 78 4.59 4.60 -15.47
CA GLU A 78 5.77 3.74 -15.32
C GLU A 78 6.03 3.39 -13.85
N THR A 79 5.87 4.38 -12.98
CA THR A 79 5.98 4.18 -11.52
C THR A 79 4.88 3.25 -11.02
N PHE A 80 3.63 3.43 -11.46
CA PHE A 80 2.52 2.53 -11.12
C PHE A 80 2.79 1.09 -11.52
N VAL A 81 3.27 0.86 -12.75
CA VAL A 81 3.61 -0.48 -13.24
C VAL A 81 4.68 -1.11 -12.34
N SER A 82 5.70 -0.35 -11.97
CA SER A 82 6.79 -0.81 -11.10
C SER A 82 6.30 -1.17 -9.69
N GLU A 83 5.45 -0.34 -9.09
CA GLU A 83 4.85 -0.60 -7.77
C GLU A 83 3.96 -1.85 -7.79
N LEU A 84 3.20 -2.04 -8.88
CA LEU A 84 2.34 -3.20 -9.02
C LEU A 84 3.13 -4.49 -9.22
N GLN A 85 4.25 -4.45 -9.94
CA GLN A 85 5.13 -5.62 -10.07
C GLN A 85 5.72 -6.05 -8.72
N LEU A 86 6.01 -5.10 -7.83
CA LEU A 86 6.62 -5.39 -6.53
C LEU A 86 5.60 -5.80 -5.45
N TYR A 87 4.41 -5.19 -5.44
CA TYR A 87 3.43 -5.34 -4.35
C TYR A 87 2.08 -5.95 -4.77
N GLY A 88 1.84 -6.05 -6.07
CA GLY A 88 0.57 -6.49 -6.65
C GLY A 88 0.24 -7.96 -6.35
N THR A 89 -1.00 -8.34 -6.59
CA THR A 89 -1.40 -9.74 -6.60
C THR A 89 -1.02 -10.39 -7.93
N PRO A 90 -0.89 -11.74 -8.01
CA PRO A 90 -0.67 -12.42 -9.29
C PRO A 90 -1.71 -12.05 -10.36
N ARG A 91 -2.97 -11.85 -9.95
CA ARG A 91 -4.05 -11.42 -10.84
C ARG A 91 -3.83 -10.01 -11.38
N GLN A 92 -3.40 -9.08 -10.54
CA GLN A 92 -3.10 -7.70 -10.95
C GLN A 92 -1.93 -7.64 -11.91
N ILE A 93 -0.91 -8.47 -11.70
CA ILE A 93 0.24 -8.58 -12.60
C ILE A 93 -0.20 -9.11 -13.97
N GLN A 94 -1.08 -10.11 -14.02
CA GLN A 94 -1.65 -10.61 -15.28
C GLN A 94 -2.43 -9.52 -16.03
N LEU A 95 -3.36 -8.85 -15.35
CA LEU A 95 -4.14 -7.75 -15.94
C LEU A 95 -3.25 -6.62 -16.46
N MET A 96 -2.20 -6.27 -15.72
CA MET A 96 -1.24 -5.25 -16.16
C MET A 96 -0.43 -5.71 -17.37
N THR A 97 -0.04 -6.97 -17.42
CA THR A 97 0.70 -7.53 -18.56
C THR A 97 -0.14 -7.42 -19.84
N GLU A 98 -1.44 -7.75 -19.77
CA GLU A 98 -2.37 -7.60 -20.89
C GLU A 98 -2.51 -6.13 -21.34
N ILE A 99 -2.57 -5.19 -20.39
CA ILE A 99 -2.63 -3.74 -20.66
C ILE A 99 -1.36 -3.27 -21.38
N VAL A 100 -0.17 -3.66 -20.89
CA VAL A 100 1.13 -3.28 -21.47
C VAL A 100 1.31 -3.89 -22.87
N GLU A 101 0.91 -5.15 -23.07
CA GLU A 101 0.91 -5.79 -24.39
C GLU A 101 -0.08 -5.13 -25.35
N GLY A 102 -1.23 -4.68 -24.84
CA GLY A 102 -2.22 -3.89 -25.58
C GLY A 102 -1.65 -2.55 -26.05
N PHE A 103 -0.86 -1.87 -25.21
CA PHE A 103 -0.20 -0.60 -25.53
C PHE A 103 0.85 -0.72 -26.64
N LYS A 104 1.48 -1.89 -26.79
CA LYS A 104 2.47 -2.13 -27.87
C LYS A 104 1.82 -2.27 -29.25
N LYS A 105 0.49 -2.47 -29.32
CA LYS A 105 -0.23 -2.60 -30.59
C LYS A 105 -0.74 -1.22 -31.04
N PRO A 106 -0.44 -0.78 -32.28
CA PRO A 106 -0.97 0.47 -32.79
C PRO A 106 -2.50 0.42 -32.86
N ASN A 107 -3.18 1.52 -32.51
CA ASN A 107 -4.63 1.73 -32.51
C ASN A 107 -5.47 1.03 -31.43
N ASN A 108 -4.87 0.46 -30.37
CA ASN A 108 -5.67 -0.13 -29.30
C ASN A 108 -6.00 0.88 -28.19
N THR A 109 -7.30 1.05 -27.89
CA THR A 109 -7.73 1.80 -26.71
C THR A 109 -7.74 0.85 -25.52
N VAL A 110 -6.75 0.95 -24.65
CA VAL A 110 -6.61 0.06 -23.50
C VAL A 110 -7.41 0.63 -22.33
N SER A 111 -8.33 -0.16 -21.77
CA SER A 111 -9.08 0.21 -20.57
C SER A 111 -8.33 -0.23 -19.31
N TYR A 112 -8.28 0.67 -18.32
CA TYR A 112 -7.74 0.40 -16.99
C TYR A 112 -8.83 0.00 -15.97
N ASP A 113 -10.08 -0.15 -16.40
CA ASP A 113 -11.21 -0.38 -15.48
C ASP A 113 -11.07 -1.70 -14.71
N ALA A 114 -10.61 -2.75 -15.38
CA ALA A 114 -10.46 -4.08 -14.79
C ALA A 114 -9.40 -4.11 -13.68
N ILE A 115 -8.26 -3.45 -13.92
CA ILE A 115 -7.16 -3.40 -12.94
C ILE A 115 -7.53 -2.50 -11.75
N LEU A 116 -8.22 -1.39 -11.99
CA LEU A 116 -8.69 -0.51 -10.92
C LEU A 116 -9.78 -1.14 -10.06
N ALA A 117 -10.69 -1.91 -10.68
CA ALA A 117 -11.68 -2.68 -9.94
C ALA A 117 -11.00 -3.71 -9.02
N ASP A 118 -10.02 -4.46 -9.53
CA ASP A 118 -9.31 -5.45 -8.73
C ASP A 118 -8.45 -4.82 -7.62
N LEU A 119 -7.80 -3.68 -7.89
CA LEU A 119 -7.10 -2.90 -6.86
C LEU A 119 -8.06 -2.45 -5.76
N ARG A 120 -9.21 -1.84 -6.13
CA ARG A 120 -10.23 -1.38 -5.19
C ARG A 120 -10.71 -2.53 -4.31
N ASP A 121 -11.07 -3.65 -4.93
CA ASP A 121 -11.63 -4.80 -4.21
C ASP A 121 -10.58 -5.45 -3.30
N THR A 122 -9.32 -5.50 -3.73
CA THR A 122 -8.19 -5.94 -2.90
C THR A 122 -8.00 -5.03 -1.69
N ILE A 123 -7.95 -3.72 -1.89
CA ILE A 123 -7.80 -2.73 -0.80
C ILE A 123 -8.97 -2.84 0.19
N ARG A 124 -10.20 -2.94 -0.30
CA ARG A 124 -11.40 -3.08 0.55
C ARG A 124 -11.39 -4.37 1.35
N LYS A 125 -11.01 -5.48 0.73
CA LYS A 125 -10.86 -6.77 1.42
C LYS A 125 -9.79 -6.69 2.50
N GLU A 126 -8.67 -6.03 2.23
CA GLU A 126 -7.60 -5.88 3.20
C GLU A 126 -8.00 -5.00 4.39
N LEU A 127 -8.83 -3.98 4.14
CA LEU A 127 -9.45 -3.10 5.15
C LEU A 127 -10.69 -3.70 5.84
N ASN A 128 -11.09 -4.92 5.47
CA ASN A 128 -12.30 -5.59 5.96
C ASN A 128 -13.59 -4.76 5.74
N LEU A 129 -13.66 -4.06 4.61
CA LEU A 129 -14.80 -3.26 4.17
C LEU A 129 -15.75 -4.10 3.32
N GLU A 130 -17.03 -3.73 3.29
CA GLU A 130 -18.04 -4.40 2.47
C GLU A 130 -17.64 -4.39 0.98
N PRO A 131 -17.84 -5.50 0.25
CA PRO A 131 -17.58 -5.53 -1.18
C PRO A 131 -18.53 -4.58 -1.91
N VAL A 132 -18.01 -3.89 -2.93
CA VAL A 132 -18.81 -2.99 -3.77
C VAL A 132 -19.00 -3.64 -5.13
N SER A 133 -20.25 -3.94 -5.50
CA SER A 133 -20.56 -4.42 -6.85
C SER A 133 -20.73 -3.25 -7.81
N GLY A 134 -19.93 -3.18 -8.86
CA GLY A 134 -20.09 -2.18 -9.92
C GLY A 134 -18.78 -1.72 -10.55
N ALA A 135 -18.90 -1.16 -11.76
CA ALA A 135 -17.80 -0.57 -12.51
C ALA A 135 -17.16 0.61 -11.75
N VAL A 136 -15.88 0.87 -12.01
CA VAL A 136 -15.17 2.02 -11.46
C VAL A 136 -15.78 3.29 -12.05
N TRP A 137 -16.14 4.26 -11.21
CA TRP A 137 -16.73 5.52 -11.65
C TRP A 137 -15.65 6.59 -11.79
N TRP A 138 -15.67 7.28 -12.92
CA TRP A 138 -14.72 8.34 -13.25
C TRP A 138 -15.40 9.71 -13.13
N LEU A 139 -14.90 10.58 -12.26
CA LEU A 139 -15.35 11.97 -12.20
C LEU A 139 -14.40 12.85 -13.04
N ARG A 140 -14.87 13.31 -14.21
CA ARG A 140 -14.11 14.21 -15.10
C ARG A 140 -14.63 15.63 -14.95
N PHE A 141 -13.80 16.54 -14.44
CA PHE A 141 -14.09 17.98 -14.50
C PHE A 141 -13.58 18.53 -15.84
N ASN A 142 -14.49 18.89 -16.74
CA ASN A 142 -14.11 19.62 -17.94
C ASN A 142 -13.84 21.07 -17.54
N ARG A 143 -12.56 21.44 -17.44
CA ARG A 143 -12.18 22.84 -17.22
C ARG A 143 -12.00 23.49 -18.58
N ASP A 144 -13.12 23.87 -19.19
CA ASP A 144 -13.09 24.65 -20.43
C ASP A 144 -12.29 25.94 -20.15
N LYS A 145 -11.16 26.09 -20.84
CA LYS A 145 -10.34 27.30 -20.80
C LYS A 145 -11.12 28.42 -21.47
N ASN A 146 -11.93 29.12 -20.70
CA ASN A 146 -12.68 30.28 -21.17
C ASN A 146 -12.18 31.55 -20.50
N GLU A 147 -10.87 31.83 -20.59
CA GLU A 147 -10.30 33.13 -20.21
C GLU A 147 -9.14 33.46 -21.17
N GLY A 148 -9.36 34.42 -22.08
CA GLY A 148 -8.30 34.95 -22.94
C GLY A 148 -8.70 35.65 -24.25
N ALA A 149 -9.98 35.62 -24.66
CA ALA A 149 -10.45 36.36 -25.86
C ALA A 149 -10.72 37.86 -25.61
N ALA A 150 -10.33 38.40 -24.47
CA ALA A 150 -10.57 39.80 -24.09
C ALA A 150 -9.26 40.52 -23.72
N SER A 151 -8.26 40.52 -24.61
CA SER A 151 -7.16 41.50 -24.57
C SER A 151 -6.39 41.52 -25.89
N LYS A 152 -7.06 41.91 -26.97
CA LYS A 152 -6.41 42.48 -28.16
C LYS A 152 -7.29 43.60 -28.70
N SER A 153 -7.34 44.71 -27.97
CA SER A 153 -7.54 46.00 -28.61
C SER A 153 -6.20 46.41 -29.23
N PRO A 154 -6.12 46.78 -30.51
CA PRO A 154 -4.87 47.12 -31.16
C PRO A 154 -4.39 48.49 -30.67
N SER A 155 -3.27 48.52 -29.96
CA SER A 155 -2.43 49.71 -29.87
C SER A 155 -1.54 49.74 -31.12
N SER A 156 -1.78 50.68 -32.03
CA SER A 156 -0.81 51.05 -33.05
C SER A 156 -0.65 52.56 -33.05
N ASP A 157 0.31 53.02 -32.25
CA ASP A 157 0.91 54.35 -32.41
C ASP A 157 2.03 54.24 -33.47
N THR A 158 1.84 55.05 -34.54
CA THR A 158 2.82 55.81 -35.37
C THR A 158 3.97 55.09 -36.13
N PRO A 159 4.60 55.65 -37.21
CA PRO A 159 4.72 57.07 -37.62
C PRO A 159 4.54 57.41 -39.13
N SER A 160 4.50 58.73 -39.38
CA SER A 160 4.74 59.57 -40.57
C SER A 160 5.04 58.97 -41.95
N GLY A 161 4.31 59.51 -42.94
CA GLY A 161 4.64 59.58 -44.37
C GLY A 161 3.71 60.59 -45.04
#